data_AF-A0A819C6W5-F1
#
_entry.id   AF-A0A819C6W5-F1
#
_cell.length_a   1.000
_cell.length_b   1.000
_cell.length_c   1.000
_cell.angle_alpha   90.00
_cell.angle_beta   90.00
_cell.angle_gamma   90.00
#
_symmetry.space_group_name_H-M   'P 1'
#
loop_
_entity.id
_entity.type
_entity.pdbx_description
1 polymer ?
#
loop_
_entity_poly.entity_id
_entity_poly.type
_entity_poly.pdbx_seq_one_letter_code
_entity_poly.pdbx_strand_id
1 'polypeptide(L)'
;MNRRSSSAESLHSTRKSVRKSNNSSSISKVYDRWTIICLIIASINILNGLWMIVAPEHWYYNLPAGVPEFGPVNVHFIRDIGCIFFLLGIGLIFAAFYLSYRLPLFTMNTGFYLLHMLVHVHEVVSGRIRLSMFWVDLPGVYIPAIISFILNIFIIKQFQKKRHDTIY
;
A
#
# COMPACT_ATOMS: atom_id res chain seq x y z
N MET A 1 23.69 37.27 -56.91
CA MET A 1 23.56 35.81 -56.70
C MET A 1 24.50 35.41 -55.57
N ASN A 2 24.04 35.36 -54.32
CA ASN A 2 24.83 34.78 -53.21
C ASN A 2 23.87 34.23 -52.12
N ARG A 3 23.29 33.05 -52.39
CA ARG A 3 22.29 32.36 -51.56
C ARG A 3 22.87 31.14 -50.84
N ARG A 4 24.18 31.15 -50.53
CA ARG A 4 24.89 29.98 -49.96
C ARG A 4 25.31 30.10 -48.49
N SER A 5 25.23 31.28 -47.85
CA SER A 5 25.63 31.41 -46.43
C SER A 5 24.53 31.10 -45.41
N SER A 6 23.25 31.26 -45.76
CA SER A 6 22.13 31.12 -44.81
C SER A 6 21.81 29.67 -44.41
N SER A 7 22.19 28.68 -45.23
CA SER A 7 21.84 27.27 -44.99
C SER A 7 22.77 26.58 -43.97
N ALA A 8 24.00 27.07 -43.81
CA ALA A 8 24.96 26.51 -42.85
C ALA A 8 24.67 26.96 -41.40
N GLU A 9 24.17 28.18 -41.20
CA GLU A 9 23.80 28.71 -39.89
C GLU A 9 22.54 28.05 -39.31
N SER A 10 21.57 27.71 -40.17
CA SER A 10 20.33 27.04 -39.72
C SER A 10 20.58 25.61 -39.24
N LEU A 11 21.53 24.89 -39.86
CA LEU A 11 21.93 23.54 -39.46
C LEU A 11 22.67 23.55 -38.12
N HIS A 12 23.48 24.57 -37.85
CA HIS A 12 24.23 24.67 -36.59
C HIS A 12 23.35 25.09 -35.40
N SER A 13 22.34 25.93 -35.65
CA SER A 13 21.28 26.32 -34.71
C SER A 13 20.39 25.12 -34.34
N THR A 14 19.92 24.38 -35.34
CA THR A 14 19.08 23.19 -35.14
C THR A 14 19.80 22.10 -34.34
N ARG A 15 21.10 21.92 -34.57
CA ARG A 15 21.90 20.94 -33.83
C ARG A 15 22.13 21.32 -32.36
N LYS A 16 22.15 22.61 -32.01
CA LYS A 16 22.20 23.08 -30.61
C LYS A 16 20.85 22.91 -29.90
N SER A 17 19.74 23.06 -30.62
CA SER A 17 18.38 22.83 -30.10
C SER A 17 18.14 21.34 -29.78
N VAL A 18 18.51 20.44 -30.70
CA VAL A 18 18.29 18.99 -30.53
C VAL A 18 19.23 18.37 -29.48
N ARG A 19 20.42 18.95 -29.24
CA ARG A 19 21.38 18.40 -28.27
C ARG A 19 21.12 18.81 -26.81
N LYS A 20 20.11 19.63 -26.55
CA LYS A 20 19.68 20.00 -25.18
C LYS A 20 18.54 19.12 -24.65
N SER A 21 18.32 17.94 -25.24
CA SER A 21 17.33 16.96 -24.76
C SER A 21 17.93 15.80 -23.95
N ASN A 22 19.24 15.76 -23.72
CA ASN A 22 19.86 14.68 -22.95
C ASN A 22 20.45 15.18 -21.63
N ASN A 23 20.04 14.50 -20.56
CA ASN A 23 20.58 14.54 -19.20
C ASN A 23 20.17 15.73 -18.33
N SER A 24 18.87 15.82 -18.08
CA SER A 24 18.47 15.78 -16.68
C SER A 24 17.52 14.62 -16.49
N SER A 25 18.08 13.42 -16.29
CA SER A 25 17.40 12.42 -15.48
C SER A 25 17.30 13.01 -14.07
N SER A 26 16.40 13.98 -13.89
CA SER A 26 15.98 14.40 -12.58
C SER A 26 15.48 13.12 -11.93
N ILE A 27 16.22 12.62 -10.94
CA ILE A 27 15.68 11.65 -9.99
C ILE A 27 14.50 12.40 -9.38
N SER A 28 13.33 12.26 -9.99
CA SER A 28 12.12 12.94 -9.57
C SER A 28 11.84 12.43 -8.17
N LYS A 29 11.64 13.37 -7.23
CA LYS A 29 11.49 13.07 -5.80
C LYS A 29 10.56 11.87 -5.63
N VAL A 30 11.08 10.77 -5.07
CA VAL A 30 10.38 9.51 -4.79
C VAL A 30 9.43 9.66 -3.59
N TYR A 31 8.85 10.85 -3.40
CA TYR A 31 7.98 11.18 -2.27
C TYR A 31 6.69 11.78 -2.80
N ASP A 32 5.88 10.93 -3.41
CA ASP A 32 4.47 11.27 -3.66
C ASP A 32 3.60 10.87 -2.45
N ARG A 33 2.37 11.36 -2.43
CA ARG A 33 1.40 11.06 -1.36
C ARG A 33 1.27 9.55 -1.09
N TRP A 34 1.37 8.72 -2.13
CA TRP A 34 1.24 7.27 -2.01
C TRP A 34 2.44 6.62 -1.34
N THR A 35 3.63 7.17 -1.52
CA THR A 35 4.83 6.73 -0.81
C THR A 35 4.60 6.87 0.70
N ILE A 36 4.12 8.03 1.14
CA ILE A 36 3.83 8.29 2.56
C ILE A 36 2.74 7.35 3.07
N ILE A 37 1.63 7.21 2.34
CA ILE A 37 0.53 6.29 2.70
C ILE A 37 1.04 4.85 2.84
N CYS A 38 1.83 4.36 1.88
CA CYS A 38 2.39 3.01 1.93
C CYS A 38 3.29 2.83 3.15
N LEU A 39 4.15 3.81 3.46
CA LEU A 39 5.05 3.72 4.61
C LEU A 39 4.32 3.75 5.95
N ILE A 40 3.24 4.54 6.07
CA ILE A 40 2.41 4.56 7.29
C ILE A 40 1.77 3.19 7.52
N ILE A 41 1.07 2.66 6.51
CA ILE A 41 0.40 1.36 6.61
C ILE A 41 1.43 0.24 6.81
N ALA A 42 2.58 0.31 6.11
CA ALA A 42 3.68 -0.63 6.29
C ALA A 42 4.19 -0.67 7.73
N SER A 43 4.40 0.50 8.34
CA SER A 43 4.91 0.62 9.71
C SER A 43 3.92 0.00 10.71
N ILE A 44 2.62 0.28 10.56
CA ILE A 44 1.58 -0.32 11.40
C ILE A 44 1.60 -1.86 11.29
N ASN A 45 1.62 -2.37 10.06
CA ASN A 45 1.66 -3.80 9.79
C ASN A 45 2.92 -4.48 10.37
N ILE A 46 4.09 -3.89 10.17
CA ILE A 46 5.36 -4.45 10.68
C ILE A 46 5.37 -4.45 12.20
N LEU A 47 4.98 -3.35 12.84
CA LEU A 47 4.99 -3.26 14.29
C LEU A 47 3.98 -4.24 14.91
N ASN A 48 2.77 -4.34 14.35
CA ASN A 48 1.79 -5.32 14.80
C ASN A 48 2.27 -6.77 14.57
N GLY A 49 2.78 -7.08 13.38
CA GLY A 49 3.29 -8.40 13.05
C GLY A 49 4.48 -8.82 13.94
N LEU A 50 5.42 -7.90 14.19
CA LEU A 50 6.54 -8.15 15.09
C LEU A 50 6.07 -8.39 16.53
N TRP A 51 5.07 -7.65 17.01
CA TRP A 51 4.51 -7.90 18.33
C TRP A 51 3.88 -9.30 18.43
N MET A 52 3.11 -9.70 17.42
CA MET A 52 2.53 -11.05 17.32
C MET A 52 3.60 -12.15 17.27
N ILE A 53 4.72 -11.92 16.57
CA ILE A 53 5.80 -12.90 16.43
C ILE A 53 6.60 -13.04 17.74
N VAL A 54 7.04 -11.91 18.30
CA VAL A 54 7.97 -11.86 19.43
C VAL A 54 7.27 -12.14 20.75
N ALA A 55 6.08 -11.57 20.97
CA ALA A 55 5.33 -11.68 22.22
C ALA A 55 3.83 -11.97 21.96
N PRO A 56 3.50 -13.15 21.39
CA PRO A 56 2.14 -13.50 20.95
C PRO A 56 1.09 -13.47 22.07
N GLU A 57 1.41 -14.02 23.24
CA GLU A 57 0.49 -14.00 24.39
C GLU A 57 0.26 -12.58 24.90
N HIS A 58 1.31 -11.77 24.98
CA HIS A 58 1.19 -10.38 25.35
C HIS A 58 0.32 -9.60 24.35
N TRP A 59 0.48 -9.85 23.06
CA TRP A 59 -0.40 -9.28 22.03
C TRP A 59 -1.85 -9.71 22.24
N TYR A 60 -2.09 -11.01 22.46
CA TYR A 60 -3.43 -11.58 22.63
C TYR A 60 -4.18 -11.01 23.84
N TYR A 61 -3.52 -10.81 24.98
CA TYR A 61 -4.17 -10.29 26.18
C TYR A 61 -4.24 -8.76 26.27
N ASN A 62 -3.33 -8.03 25.60
CA ASN A 62 -3.19 -6.58 25.78
C ASN A 62 -3.58 -5.75 24.55
N LEU A 63 -3.82 -6.36 23.39
CA LEU A 63 -4.39 -5.64 22.26
C LEU A 63 -5.81 -5.18 22.65
N PRO A 64 -6.15 -3.87 22.53
CA PRO A 64 -7.46 -3.34 22.90
C PRO A 64 -8.52 -3.65 21.82
N ALA A 65 -8.62 -4.91 21.44
CA ALA A 65 -9.54 -5.44 20.42
C ALA A 65 -10.27 -6.71 20.91
N GLY A 66 -10.22 -7.02 22.21
CA GLY A 66 -10.96 -8.16 22.80
C GLY A 66 -10.66 -9.50 22.16
N VAL A 67 -9.42 -9.73 21.69
CA VAL A 67 -8.99 -10.99 21.05
C VAL A 67 -9.38 -12.25 21.82
N PRO A 68 -9.37 -12.28 23.18
CA PRO A 68 -9.80 -13.46 23.92
C PRO A 68 -11.26 -13.90 23.71
N GLU A 69 -12.12 -13.03 23.20
CA GLU A 69 -13.52 -13.36 22.88
C GLU A 69 -13.64 -14.33 21.68
N PHE A 70 -12.60 -14.46 20.87
CA PHE A 70 -12.57 -15.34 19.68
C PHE A 70 -12.13 -16.79 20.00
N GLY A 71 -11.89 -17.12 21.27
CA GLY A 71 -11.49 -18.45 21.72
C GLY A 71 -10.10 -18.47 22.36
N PRO A 72 -9.65 -19.64 22.87
CA PRO A 72 -8.43 -19.77 23.66
C PRO A 72 -7.16 -19.42 22.88
N VAL A 73 -6.12 -19.01 23.62
CA VAL A 73 -4.84 -18.62 23.03
C VAL A 73 -4.22 -19.75 22.20
N ASN A 74 -3.85 -19.43 20.96
CA ASN A 74 -3.08 -20.30 20.09
C ASN A 74 -1.84 -19.55 19.58
N VAL A 75 -0.71 -19.78 20.25
CA VAL A 75 0.55 -19.09 19.97
C VAL A 75 1.03 -19.29 18.54
N HIS A 76 0.87 -20.51 18.00
CA HIS A 76 1.28 -20.81 16.63
C HIS A 76 0.45 -20.00 15.63
N PHE A 77 -0.88 -20.02 15.79
CA PHE A 77 -1.79 -19.27 14.94
C PHE A 77 -1.55 -17.75 14.98
N ILE A 78 -1.27 -17.20 16.16
CA ILE A 78 -0.92 -15.77 16.30
C ILE A 78 0.36 -15.46 15.53
N ARG A 79 1.39 -16.31 15.60
CA ARG A 79 2.64 -16.10 14.85
C ARG A 79 2.44 -16.20 13.34
N ASP A 80 1.60 -17.11 12.87
CA ASP A 80 1.29 -17.23 11.44
C ASP A 80 0.64 -15.94 10.90
N ILE A 81 -0.35 -15.40 11.62
CA ILE A 81 -0.97 -14.12 11.26
C ILE A 81 0.06 -12.98 11.38
N GLY A 82 0.92 -13.01 12.41
CA GLY A 82 2.01 -12.07 12.58
C GLY A 82 2.95 -12.02 11.37
N CYS A 83 3.31 -13.19 10.83
CA CYS A 83 4.11 -13.31 9.61
C CYS A 83 3.39 -12.70 8.39
N ILE A 84 2.06 -12.88 8.27
CA ILE A 84 1.28 -12.26 7.20
C ILE A 84 1.34 -10.73 7.32
N PHE A 85 1.06 -10.16 8.49
CA PHE A 85 1.15 -8.71 8.71
C PHE A 85 2.56 -8.18 8.41
N PHE A 86 3.58 -8.87 8.89
CA PHE A 86 4.97 -8.50 8.63
C PHE A 86 5.27 -8.48 7.12
N LEU A 87 4.91 -9.54 6.39
CA LEU A 87 5.12 -9.63 4.94
C LEU A 87 4.34 -8.57 4.16
N LEU A 88 3.09 -8.30 4.52
CA LEU A 88 2.30 -7.23 3.90
C LEU A 88 2.95 -5.87 4.12
N GLY A 89 3.49 -5.62 5.32
CA GLY A 89 4.22 -4.40 5.61
C GLY A 89 5.51 -4.26 4.78
N ILE A 90 6.30 -5.32 4.65
CA ILE A 90 7.48 -5.35 3.75
C ILE A 90 7.03 -5.09 2.30
N GLY A 91 5.97 -5.74 1.83
CA GLY A 91 5.40 -5.51 0.50
C GLY A 91 5.02 -4.05 0.28
N LEU A 92 4.45 -3.37 1.28
CA LEU A 92 4.13 -1.95 1.18
C LEU A 92 5.37 -1.04 1.19
N ILE A 93 6.46 -1.42 1.86
CA ILE A 93 7.75 -0.72 1.71
C ILE A 93 8.23 -0.83 0.25
N PHE A 94 8.17 -2.01 -0.34
CA PHE A 94 8.48 -2.17 -1.77
C PHE A 94 7.53 -1.34 -2.66
N ALA A 95 6.23 -1.32 -2.37
CA ALA A 95 5.24 -0.51 -3.06
C ALA A 95 5.53 1.00 -2.98
N ALA A 96 6.10 1.47 -1.86
CA ALA A 96 6.45 2.87 -1.66
C ALA A 96 7.53 3.31 -2.65
N PHE A 97 8.60 2.51 -2.79
CA PHE A 97 9.79 2.90 -3.56
C PHE A 97 9.79 2.40 -5.01
N TYR A 98 9.05 1.33 -5.31
CA TYR A 98 9.00 0.73 -6.66
C TYR A 98 7.60 0.88 -7.26
N LEU A 99 7.40 1.94 -8.04
CA LEU A 99 6.09 2.32 -8.58
C LEU A 99 5.41 1.19 -9.39
N SER A 100 6.19 0.37 -10.11
CA SER A 100 5.68 -0.77 -10.89
C SER A 100 4.96 -1.82 -10.03
N TYR A 101 5.35 -1.98 -8.76
CA TYR A 101 4.75 -2.94 -7.83
C TYR A 101 3.70 -2.31 -6.91
N ARG A 102 3.52 -0.99 -6.99
CA ARG A 102 2.70 -0.27 -6.02
C ARG A 102 1.25 -0.71 -6.04
N LEU A 103 0.63 -0.70 -7.22
CA LEU A 103 -0.77 -1.11 -7.36
C LEU A 103 -1.01 -2.55 -6.90
N PRO A 104 -0.30 -3.58 -7.39
CA PRO A 104 -0.57 -4.96 -6.97
C PRO A 104 -0.32 -5.17 -5.48
N LEU A 105 0.78 -4.68 -4.91
CA LEU A 105 1.08 -4.89 -3.48
C LEU A 105 0.10 -4.15 -2.56
N PHE A 106 -0.31 -2.93 -2.92
CA PHE A 106 -1.34 -2.20 -2.18
C PHE A 106 -2.71 -2.90 -2.27
N THR A 107 -3.03 -3.47 -3.43
CA THR A 107 -4.26 -4.24 -3.65
C THR A 107 -4.26 -5.52 -2.81
N MET A 108 -3.13 -6.24 -2.74
CA MET A 108 -3.01 -7.44 -1.90
C MET A 108 -3.18 -7.13 -0.41
N ASN A 109 -2.58 -6.04 0.08
CA ASN A 109 -2.79 -5.58 1.45
C ASN A 109 -4.27 -5.27 1.74
N THR A 110 -4.91 -4.54 0.81
CA THR A 110 -6.34 -4.23 0.90
C THR A 110 -7.19 -5.51 0.91
N GLY A 111 -6.85 -6.48 0.06
CA GLY A 111 -7.54 -7.77 0.00
C GLY A 111 -7.48 -8.52 1.32
N PHE A 112 -6.32 -8.54 1.98
CA PHE A 112 -6.19 -9.13 3.31
C PHE A 112 -7.08 -8.44 4.35
N TYR A 113 -7.07 -7.10 4.43
CA TYR A 113 -7.92 -6.38 5.38
C TYR A 113 -9.42 -6.64 5.16
N LEU A 114 -9.85 -6.69 3.90
CA LEU A 114 -11.25 -6.98 3.58
C LEU A 114 -11.63 -8.42 3.95
N LEU A 115 -10.80 -9.40 3.59
CA LEU A 115 -11.04 -10.79 3.95
C LEU A 115 -11.06 -10.98 5.47
N HIS A 116 -10.13 -10.35 6.19
CA HIS A 116 -10.09 -10.38 7.64
C HIS A 116 -11.35 -9.75 8.26
N MET A 117 -11.77 -8.57 7.79
CA MET A 117 -13.03 -7.95 8.21
C MET A 117 -14.23 -8.87 7.96
N LEU A 118 -14.28 -9.59 6.83
CA LEU A 118 -15.36 -10.53 6.54
C LEU A 118 -15.38 -11.73 7.49
N VAL A 119 -14.22 -12.17 8.01
CA VAL A 119 -14.17 -13.19 9.07
C VAL A 119 -14.89 -12.66 10.33
N HIS A 120 -14.60 -11.43 10.76
CA HIS A 120 -15.28 -10.83 11.92
C HIS A 120 -16.79 -10.69 11.71
N VAL A 121 -17.21 -10.27 10.51
CA VAL A 121 -18.64 -10.22 10.15
C VAL A 121 -19.27 -11.62 10.25
N HIS A 122 -18.59 -12.65 9.75
CA HIS A 122 -19.08 -14.02 9.85
C HIS A 122 -19.21 -14.51 11.30
N GLU A 123 -18.25 -14.21 12.18
CA GLU A 123 -18.32 -14.59 13.60
C GLU A 123 -19.54 -13.98 14.31
N VAL A 124 -19.84 -12.71 14.02
CA VAL A 124 -21.01 -12.02 14.58
C VAL A 124 -22.32 -12.55 13.98
N VAL A 125 -22.40 -12.70 12.66
CA VAL A 125 -23.64 -13.13 11.96
C VAL A 125 -23.98 -14.60 12.25
N SER A 126 -22.95 -15.45 12.43
CA SER A 126 -23.15 -16.86 12.82
C SER A 126 -23.47 -17.06 14.30
N GLY A 127 -23.48 -15.97 15.10
CA GLY A 127 -23.80 -16.02 16.53
C GLY A 127 -22.69 -16.60 17.42
N ARG A 128 -21.47 -16.74 16.89
CA ARG A 128 -20.30 -17.22 17.67
C ARG A 128 -19.83 -16.17 18.66
N ILE A 129 -19.99 -14.89 18.30
CA ILE A 129 -19.61 -13.74 19.12
C ILE A 129 -20.78 -12.75 19.21
N ARG A 130 -20.84 -12.03 20.33
CA ARG A 130 -21.90 -11.04 20.61
C ARG A 130 -21.84 -9.88 19.62
N LEU A 131 -23.00 -9.37 19.20
CA LEU A 131 -23.10 -8.23 18.27
C LEU A 131 -22.40 -6.96 18.77
N SER A 132 -22.33 -6.76 20.09
CA SER A 132 -21.62 -5.62 20.68
C SER A 132 -20.12 -5.63 20.37
N MET A 133 -19.54 -6.78 20.00
CA MET A 133 -18.14 -6.90 19.61
C MET A 133 -17.82 -6.07 18.37
N PHE A 134 -18.81 -5.80 17.52
CA PHE A 134 -18.68 -4.88 16.38
C PHE A 134 -18.02 -3.55 16.78
N TRP A 135 -18.41 -2.97 17.92
CA TRP A 135 -17.87 -1.69 18.39
C TRP A 135 -16.42 -1.78 18.87
N VAL A 136 -16.03 -2.93 19.40
CA VAL A 136 -14.67 -3.20 19.87
C VAL A 136 -13.74 -3.46 18.67
N ASP A 137 -14.22 -4.17 17.66
CA ASP A 137 -13.49 -4.46 16.42
C ASP A 137 -13.44 -3.27 15.46
N LEU A 138 -14.40 -2.33 15.54
CA LEU A 138 -14.53 -1.19 14.64
C LEU A 138 -13.21 -0.46 14.38
N PRO A 139 -12.44 0.00 15.40
CA PRO A 139 -11.20 0.74 15.17
C PRO A 139 -10.06 -0.11 14.60
N GLY A 140 -9.96 -1.38 15.00
CA GLY A 140 -8.83 -2.25 14.67
C GLY A 140 -8.99 -3.07 13.40
N VAL A 141 -10.24 -3.32 12.97
CA VAL A 141 -10.56 -4.25 11.88
C VAL A 141 -11.34 -3.54 10.77
N TYR A 142 -12.49 -2.94 11.10
CA TYR A 142 -13.39 -2.37 10.09
C TYR A 142 -12.86 -1.07 9.49
N ILE A 143 -12.41 -0.13 10.32
CA ILE A 143 -11.89 1.16 9.85
C ILE A 143 -10.67 0.96 8.91
N PRO A 144 -9.64 0.17 9.26
CA PRO A 144 -8.51 -0.09 8.37
C PRO A 144 -8.93 -0.72 7.04
N ALA A 145 -9.87 -1.68 7.06
CA ALA A 145 -10.38 -2.32 5.86
C ALA A 145 -11.11 -1.34 4.93
N ILE A 146 -12.02 -0.52 5.48
CA ILE A 146 -12.78 0.47 4.71
C ILE A 146 -11.86 1.55 4.14
N ILE A 147 -10.95 2.09 4.95
CA ILE A 147 -9.99 3.10 4.49
C ILE A 147 -9.09 2.53 3.39
N SER A 148 -8.53 1.33 3.59
CA SER A 148 -7.66 0.70 2.59
C SER A 148 -8.44 0.43 1.30
N PHE A 149 -9.71 0.02 1.38
CA PHE A 149 -10.55 -0.18 0.20
C PHE A 149 -10.79 1.10 -0.58
N ILE A 150 -11.15 2.19 0.09
CA ILE A 150 -11.34 3.51 -0.53
C ILE A 150 -10.05 3.99 -1.19
N LEU A 151 -8.92 3.89 -0.49
CA LEU A 151 -7.60 4.22 -1.05
C LEU A 151 -7.27 3.34 -2.26
N ASN A 152 -7.62 2.06 -2.24
CA ASN A 152 -7.37 1.17 -3.36
C ASN A 152 -8.15 1.59 -4.62
N ILE A 153 -9.39 2.07 -4.47
CA ILE A 153 -10.16 2.64 -5.59
C ILE A 153 -9.43 3.85 -6.17
N PHE A 154 -8.90 4.75 -5.33
CA PHE A 154 -8.18 5.94 -5.81
C PHE A 154 -6.89 5.59 -6.55
N ILE A 155 -6.09 4.65 -6.03
CA ILE A 155 -4.85 4.27 -6.70
C ILE A 155 -5.11 3.55 -8.02
N ILE A 156 -6.16 2.72 -8.11
CA ILE A 156 -6.59 2.08 -9.37
C ILE A 156 -6.95 3.15 -10.41
N LYS A 157 -7.80 4.12 -10.05
CA LYS A 157 -8.21 5.21 -10.95
C LYS A 157 -7.00 6.02 -11.44
N GLN A 158 -6.05 6.31 -10.56
CA GLN A 158 -4.83 7.02 -10.93
C GLN A 158 -3.96 6.22 -11.90
N PHE A 159 -3.79 4.92 -11.67
CA PHE A 159 -3.04 4.04 -12.56
C PHE A 159 -3.71 3.91 -13.94
N GLN A 160 -5.04 3.78 -13.99
CA GLN A 160 -5.80 3.74 -15.24
C GLN A 160 -5.64 5.02 -16.05
N LYS A 161 -5.78 6.19 -15.40
CA LYS A 161 -5.57 7.48 -16.06
C LYS A 161 -4.17 7.59 -16.64
N LYS A 162 -3.14 7.29 -15.85
CA LYS A 162 -1.73 7.36 -16.31
C LYS A 162 -1.46 6.43 -17.49
N ARG A 163 -2.06 5.24 -17.50
CA ARG A 163 -1.94 4.28 -18.62
C ARG A 163 -2.59 4.83 -19.89
N HIS A 164 -3.78 5.43 -19.77
CA HIS A 164 -4.46 6.05 -20.91
C HIS A 164 -3.62 7.19 -21.52
N ASP A 165 -3.09 8.10 -20.69
CA ASP A 165 -2.26 9.24 -21.11
C ASP A 165 -0.89 8.82 -21.71
N THR A 166 -0.47 7.55 -21.56
CA THR A 166 0.79 7.04 -22.15
C THR A 166 0.56 6.38 -23.52
N ILE A 167 -0.67 5.94 -23.80
CA ILE A 167 -1.01 5.20 -25.04
C ILE A 167 -1.56 6.12 -26.13
N TYR A 168 -2.19 7.23 -25.75
CA TYR A 168 -2.78 8.24 -26.65
C TYR A 168 -2.06 9.58 -26.52
#